data_AF-A0A954X3T4-F1
#
_entry.id   AF-A0A954X3T4-F1
#
_cell.length_a   1.000
_cell.length_b   1.000
_cell.length_c   1.000
_cell.angle_alpha   90.00
_cell.angle_beta   90.00
_cell.angle_gamma   90.00
#
_symmetry.space_group_name_H-M   'P 1'
#
loop_
_entity.id
_entity.type
_entity.pdbx_description
1 polymer ?
#
loop_
_entity_poly.entity_id
_entity_poly.type
_entity_poly.pdbx_seq_one_letter_code
_entity_poly.pdbx_strand_id
1 'polypeptide(L)'
;MKINQRTFCVLCWITGLTLAAMVCSATAPARGAESLPEGLNLVAIESYPERIELTNRFDYRQVLITGRLESGETVDLTRMVEVPASPKFVKLADDRVVRPVADGEETLTFRYGDRSVDVPVKVSGADSTPAVSFVRDVQPALSRMSCNAGTCHGAKDGKVGFKLSLRGYDALYDHRALTDDVGARRFNRAAPEQSLILLKATGSIPHVGGVRTHEGDPYYEVVKQWIASGAKLDLDSPRVTSIEIAPHNPSLPRPGMKQQMVVLAHYSDGATRDVTKEAFVESGNIEVIEAEEGGLLKTLRRGEAPVLVRYEGAYAATTITVMGDRSGFVWSNPPTYNYIDERVYDKLQRVKILPSEVCSDAEFVRRVYIDLTGLPPTGQQAREFIEDPTDSRTKRDALVDQLVGSREFVEYWTNKWADLLQVNRKFLGEEGSVALRNWIKNAVATNKPYDEFAYEIITASGSTIENPPASYYKVLREPDLLMENTTHLFLAVRFNCNKCHDHPFERWTQDQYYHLAAY
;
A
#
# COMPACT_ATOMS: atom_id res chain seq x y z
N MET A 1 -71.69 -30.00 16.66
CA MET A 1 -72.03 -31.43 16.67
C MET A 1 -70.75 -32.22 16.89
N LYS A 2 -70.66 -33.00 17.98
CA LYS A 2 -69.50 -33.76 18.52
C LYS A 2 -68.33 -32.87 19.00
N ILE A 3 -68.19 -32.48 20.28
CA ILE A 3 -67.94 -33.26 21.51
C ILE A 3 -66.76 -34.23 21.37
N ASN A 4 -65.61 -33.87 21.94
CA ASN A 4 -65.00 -34.72 22.96
C ASN A 4 -64.16 -33.89 23.95
N GLN A 5 -64.66 -33.85 25.19
CA GLN A 5 -63.95 -33.45 26.41
C GLN A 5 -63.10 -34.62 26.90
N ARG A 6 -61.97 -34.33 27.55
CA ARG A 6 -61.49 -34.93 28.80
C ARG A 6 -60.32 -34.05 29.32
N THR A 7 -60.52 -33.08 30.23
CA THR A 7 -60.34 -33.16 31.71
C THR A 7 -59.06 -33.91 32.12
N PHE A 8 -58.14 -33.48 32.99
CA PHE A 8 -57.93 -32.30 33.87
C PHE A 8 -56.56 -32.56 34.55
N CYS A 9 -55.73 -31.53 34.83
CA CYS A 9 -55.11 -31.36 36.16
C CYS A 9 -54.18 -30.14 36.21
N VAL A 10 -54.50 -29.30 37.18
CA VAL A 10 -53.73 -28.15 37.68
C VAL A 10 -52.56 -28.66 38.51
N LEU A 11 -51.36 -28.09 38.34
CA LEU A 11 -50.43 -27.89 39.45
C LEU A 11 -49.41 -26.79 39.11
N CYS A 12 -49.57 -25.68 39.81
CA CYS A 12 -48.67 -24.54 39.86
C CYS A 12 -47.50 -24.90 40.78
N TRP A 13 -46.26 -24.85 40.30
CA TRP A 13 -45.05 -24.87 41.14
C TRP A 13 -44.11 -23.75 40.71
N ILE A 14 -44.00 -22.78 41.61
CA ILE A 14 -42.98 -21.74 41.63
C ILE A 14 -41.65 -22.43 41.94
N THR A 15 -40.66 -22.32 41.06
CA THR A 15 -39.26 -22.53 41.40
C THR A 15 -38.45 -21.38 40.82
N GLY A 16 -37.81 -20.63 41.72
CA GLY A 16 -36.89 -19.56 41.37
C GLY A 16 -35.62 -20.14 40.78
N LEU A 17 -35.22 -19.63 39.61
CA LEU A 17 -33.86 -19.77 39.11
C LEU A 17 -33.07 -18.52 39.52
N THR A 18 -32.16 -18.72 40.47
CA THR A 18 -31.00 -17.86 40.68
C THR A 18 -30.11 -17.94 39.44
N LEU A 19 -30.07 -16.86 38.66
CA LEU A 19 -29.13 -16.72 37.55
C LEU A 19 -27.74 -16.44 38.16
N ALA A 20 -26.93 -17.50 38.35
CA ALA A 20 -25.52 -17.36 38.65
C ALA A 20 -24.83 -16.74 37.42
N ALA A 21 -24.33 -15.52 37.58
CA ALA A 21 -23.50 -14.87 36.58
C ALA A 21 -22.17 -15.64 36.45
N MET A 22 -22.09 -16.53 35.46
CA MET A 22 -20.81 -17.04 34.97
C MET A 22 -20.10 -15.89 34.28
N VAL A 23 -19.11 -15.31 34.97
CA VAL A 23 -18.06 -14.51 34.35
C VAL A 23 -17.25 -15.46 33.47
N CYS A 24 -17.67 -15.63 32.22
CA CYS A 24 -16.80 -16.20 31.20
C CYS A 24 -15.71 -15.16 30.92
N SER A 25 -14.57 -15.31 31.59
CA SER A 25 -13.31 -14.78 31.12
C SER A 25 -13.06 -15.38 29.73
N ALA A 26 -13.42 -14.66 28.68
CA ALA A 26 -13.06 -15.00 27.31
C ALA A 26 -11.55 -14.83 27.19
N THR A 27 -10.79 -15.85 27.58
CA THR A 27 -9.42 -16.02 27.12
C THR A 27 -9.48 -16.05 25.60
N ALA A 28 -8.83 -15.07 24.96
CA ALA A 28 -8.60 -15.10 23.53
C ALA A 28 -8.10 -16.49 23.12
N PRO A 29 -8.56 -17.05 21.98
CA PRO A 29 -8.07 -18.35 21.55
C PRO A 29 -6.55 -18.26 21.41
N ALA A 30 -5.83 -19.19 22.04
CA ALA A 30 -4.39 -19.33 21.84
C ALA A 30 -4.14 -19.41 20.33
N ARG A 31 -3.46 -18.40 19.77
CA ARG A 31 -3.01 -18.42 18.37
C ARG A 31 -2.23 -19.73 18.20
N GLY A 32 -2.71 -20.63 17.33
CA GLY A 32 -2.03 -21.89 17.06
C GLY A 32 -0.55 -21.62 16.78
N ALA A 33 0.34 -22.33 17.47
CA ALA A 33 1.78 -22.12 17.35
C ALA A 33 2.18 -22.23 15.87
N GLU A 34 2.66 -21.14 15.30
CA GLU A 34 3.21 -21.13 13.95
C GLU A 34 4.42 -22.09 13.93
N SER A 35 4.55 -22.89 12.87
CA SER A 35 5.67 -23.80 12.70
C SER A 35 6.18 -23.74 11.28
N LEU A 36 7.47 -24.03 11.11
CA LEU A 36 8.09 -24.09 9.80
C LEU A 36 7.51 -25.29 9.05
N PRO A 37 6.95 -25.11 7.84
CA PRO A 37 6.43 -26.22 7.05
C PRO A 37 7.47 -27.32 6.81
N GLU A 38 7.03 -28.58 6.81
CA GLU A 38 7.90 -29.73 6.56
C GLU A 38 8.62 -29.63 5.20
N GLY A 39 9.87 -30.09 5.18
CA GLY A 39 10.74 -30.12 3.99
C GLY A 39 11.46 -28.79 3.69
N LEU A 40 11.37 -27.79 4.56
CA LEU A 40 12.14 -26.56 4.46
C LEU A 40 13.37 -26.63 5.37
N ASN A 41 14.56 -26.65 4.77
CA ASN A 41 15.83 -26.71 5.49
C ASN A 41 16.36 -25.30 5.76
N LEU A 42 16.46 -24.95 7.04
CA LEU A 42 17.01 -23.69 7.49
C LEU A 42 18.54 -23.75 7.51
N VAL A 43 19.20 -22.76 6.91
CA VAL A 43 20.66 -22.64 6.93
C VAL A 43 21.14 -21.64 7.97
N ALA A 44 20.47 -20.50 8.11
CA ALA A 44 20.84 -19.42 9.03
C ALA A 44 19.60 -18.72 9.61
N ILE A 45 19.77 -18.08 10.76
CA ILE A 45 18.80 -17.11 11.29
C ILE A 45 19.49 -15.76 11.52
N GLU A 46 18.77 -14.69 11.25
CA GLU A 46 19.23 -13.30 11.42
C GLU A 46 18.13 -12.48 12.11
N SER A 47 18.52 -11.43 12.81
CA SER A 47 17.61 -10.52 13.50
C SER A 47 17.66 -9.12 12.88
N TYR A 48 16.51 -8.47 12.78
CA TYR A 48 16.42 -7.04 12.50
C TYR A 48 15.53 -6.35 13.53
N PRO A 49 15.96 -5.24 14.15
CA PRO A 49 17.31 -4.68 14.07
C PRO A 49 18.34 -5.58 14.79
N GLU A 50 19.62 -5.41 14.47
CA GLU A 50 20.72 -6.14 15.14
C GLU A 50 20.95 -5.68 16.59
N ARG A 51 20.46 -4.49 16.96
CA ARG A 51 20.51 -3.93 18.32
C ARG A 51 19.29 -3.06 18.60
N ILE A 52 18.92 -2.93 19.86
CA ILE A 52 17.77 -2.14 20.31
C ILE A 52 18.22 -1.07 21.28
N GLU A 53 17.82 0.17 21.01
CA GLU A 53 17.98 1.32 21.91
C GLU A 53 16.59 1.92 22.18
N LEU A 54 16.21 1.97 23.45
CA LEU A 54 14.96 2.54 23.97
C LEU A 54 15.31 3.68 24.93
N THR A 55 14.70 4.83 24.73
CA THR A 55 15.12 6.11 25.35
C THR A 55 14.04 6.78 26.20
N ASN A 56 12.81 6.26 26.14
CA ASN A 56 11.70 6.74 26.94
C ASN A 56 10.64 5.65 27.12
N ARG A 57 9.71 5.84 28.06
CA ARG A 57 8.67 4.86 28.43
C ARG A 57 7.71 4.42 27.31
N PHE A 58 7.59 5.20 26.24
CA PHE A 58 6.69 4.93 25.11
C PHE A 58 7.42 4.35 23.90
N ASP A 59 8.75 4.29 23.92
CA ASP A 59 9.51 3.67 22.84
C ASP A 59 9.17 2.19 22.73
N TYR A 60 9.26 1.69 21.51
CA TYR A 60 9.22 0.27 21.24
C TYR A 60 10.09 -0.06 20.02
N ARG A 61 10.47 -1.32 19.88
CA ARG A 61 11.04 -1.88 18.64
C ARG A 61 10.38 -3.20 18.31
N GLN A 62 9.93 -3.35 17.07
CA GLN A 62 9.51 -4.61 16.48
C GLN A 62 10.78 -5.37 16.08
N VAL A 63 10.97 -6.56 16.64
CA VAL A 63 12.05 -7.45 16.23
C VAL A 63 11.51 -8.40 15.15
N LEU A 64 12.28 -8.55 14.07
CA LEU A 64 12.11 -9.57 13.06
C LEU A 64 13.17 -10.63 13.26
N ILE A 65 12.78 -11.90 13.26
CA ILE A 65 13.71 -13.01 13.13
C ILE A 65 13.47 -13.67 11.78
N THR A 66 14.45 -13.58 10.90
CA THR A 66 14.37 -14.13 9.54
C THR A 66 15.22 -15.38 9.45
N GLY A 67 14.62 -16.46 8.95
CA GLY A 67 15.31 -17.68 8.58
C GLY A 67 15.67 -17.68 7.10
N ARG A 68 16.90 -18.04 6.76
CA ARG A 68 17.31 -18.28 5.37
C ARG A 68 17.25 -19.77 5.07
N LEU A 69 16.59 -20.15 3.98
CA LEU A 69 16.50 -21.53 3.53
C LEU A 69 17.64 -21.89 2.57
N GLU A 70 17.98 -23.17 2.49
CA GLU A 70 18.97 -23.71 1.54
C GLU A 70 18.61 -23.38 0.07
N SER A 71 17.31 -23.31 -0.23
CA SER A 71 16.76 -23.00 -1.55
C SER A 71 16.84 -21.52 -1.95
N GLY A 72 17.31 -20.65 -1.03
CA GLY A 72 17.52 -19.21 -1.22
C GLY A 72 16.38 -18.32 -0.71
N GLU A 73 15.18 -18.86 -0.52
CA GLU A 73 14.03 -18.13 0.07
C GLU A 73 14.25 -17.81 1.56
N THR A 74 13.42 -16.89 2.06
CA THR A 74 13.39 -16.47 3.47
C THR A 74 12.08 -16.87 4.14
N VAL A 75 12.13 -17.10 5.45
CA VAL A 75 10.95 -17.39 6.26
C VAL A 75 10.93 -16.49 7.50
N ASP A 76 9.76 -15.99 7.87
CA ASP A 76 9.60 -15.25 9.11
C ASP A 76 9.47 -16.23 10.28
N LEU A 77 10.48 -16.24 11.14
CA LEU A 77 10.55 -17.05 12.36
C LEU A 77 10.19 -16.25 13.62
N THR A 78 9.84 -14.97 13.50
CA THR A 78 9.60 -14.02 14.62
C THR A 78 8.69 -14.63 15.69
N ARG A 79 7.61 -15.29 15.27
CA ARG A 79 6.63 -15.91 16.17
C ARG A 79 6.92 -17.38 16.50
N MET A 80 7.92 -17.98 15.85
CA MET A 80 8.32 -19.38 16.01
C MET A 80 9.53 -19.57 16.92
N VAL A 81 10.31 -18.51 17.17
CA VAL A 81 11.49 -18.58 18.04
C VAL A 81 11.10 -18.61 19.51
N GLU A 82 11.89 -19.37 20.27
CA GLU A 82 11.86 -19.38 21.73
C GLU A 82 12.74 -18.26 22.30
N VAL A 83 12.37 -17.78 23.48
CA VAL A 83 13.15 -16.81 24.25
C VAL A 83 13.51 -17.48 25.59
N PRO A 84 14.75 -18.01 25.73
CA PRO A 84 15.09 -18.94 26.80
C PRO A 84 15.21 -18.25 28.18
N ALA A 85 15.44 -16.94 28.22
CA ALA A 85 15.54 -16.17 29.44
C ALA A 85 14.48 -15.06 29.47
N SER A 86 13.81 -14.87 30.61
CA SER A 86 12.91 -13.74 30.79
C SER A 86 13.72 -12.44 30.90
N PRO A 87 13.43 -11.41 30.08
CA PRO A 87 14.11 -10.13 30.15
C PRO A 87 13.81 -9.39 31.45
N LYS A 88 14.78 -8.60 31.93
CA LYS A 88 14.66 -7.83 33.18
C LYS A 88 14.29 -6.37 32.93
N PHE A 89 14.82 -5.77 31.88
CA PHE A 89 14.72 -4.34 31.60
C PHE A 89 13.68 -4.03 30.52
N VAL A 90 13.26 -5.04 29.76
CA VAL A 90 12.20 -4.92 28.76
C VAL A 90 11.07 -5.92 28.95
N LYS A 91 9.91 -5.57 28.40
CA LYS A 91 8.78 -6.48 28.19
C LYS A 91 8.73 -6.85 26.71
N LEU A 92 8.67 -8.15 26.44
CA LEU A 92 8.52 -8.68 25.09
C LEU A 92 7.07 -9.19 24.90
N ALA A 93 6.40 -8.71 23.86
CA ALA A 93 5.07 -9.19 23.49
C ALA A 93 5.15 -10.41 22.55
N ASP A 94 4.01 -11.08 22.32
CA ASP A 94 3.93 -12.27 21.47
C ASP A 94 4.31 -11.98 20.01
N ASP A 95 4.05 -10.76 19.54
CA ASP A 95 4.45 -10.22 18.25
C ASP A 95 5.94 -9.85 18.19
N ARG A 96 6.71 -10.08 19.26
CA ARG A 96 8.13 -9.70 19.43
C ARG A 96 8.38 -8.19 19.42
N VAL A 97 7.38 -7.43 19.85
CA VAL A 97 7.61 -6.02 20.13
C VAL A 97 8.19 -5.86 21.53
N VAL A 98 9.33 -5.19 21.59
CA VAL A 98 10.10 -4.89 22.80
C VAL A 98 9.71 -3.52 23.33
N ARG A 99 9.42 -3.42 24.63
CA ARG A 99 9.10 -2.18 25.35
C ARG A 99 9.93 -2.03 26.61
N PRO A 100 10.28 -0.81 27.02
CA PRO A 100 11.05 -0.57 28.23
C PRO A 100 10.22 -0.86 29.48
N VAL A 101 10.89 -1.36 30.52
CA VAL A 101 10.35 -1.59 31.87
C VAL A 101 11.20 -0.87 32.91
N ALA A 102 12.53 -0.95 32.78
CA ALA A 102 13.48 -0.28 33.66
C ALA A 102 14.77 0.02 32.89
N ASP A 103 15.55 1.00 33.36
CA ASP A 103 16.84 1.34 32.77
C ASP A 103 17.87 0.23 32.99
N GLY A 104 18.68 -0.04 31.97
CA GLY A 104 19.69 -1.09 32.00
C GLY A 104 20.12 -1.55 30.62
N GLU A 105 21.07 -2.48 30.59
CA GLU A 105 21.54 -3.15 29.38
C GLU A 105 21.39 -4.66 29.56
N GLU A 106 20.86 -5.33 28.54
CA GLU A 106 20.75 -6.80 28.48
C GLU A 106 20.90 -7.31 27.05
N THR A 107 20.86 -8.63 26.86
CA THR A 107 20.88 -9.26 25.53
C THR A 107 19.68 -10.19 25.42
N LEU A 108 18.87 -9.99 24.38
CA LEU A 108 17.77 -10.89 24.06
C LEU A 108 18.26 -11.97 23.12
N THR A 109 18.24 -13.23 23.57
CA THR A 109 18.54 -14.39 22.73
C THR A 109 17.25 -14.96 22.15
N PHE A 110 17.19 -15.09 20.83
CA PHE A 110 16.11 -15.76 20.11
C PHE A 110 16.60 -17.08 19.55
N ARG A 111 15.93 -18.18 19.88
CA ARG A 111 16.37 -19.54 19.53
C ARG A 111 15.36 -20.25 18.64
N TYR A 112 15.84 -20.90 17.59
CA TYR A 112 15.06 -21.81 16.76
C TYR A 112 15.86 -23.10 16.54
N GLY A 113 15.44 -24.18 17.22
CA GLY A 113 16.17 -25.45 17.22
C GLY A 113 17.57 -25.32 17.83
N ASP A 114 18.58 -25.62 17.02
CA ASP A 114 20.02 -25.53 17.34
C ASP A 114 20.63 -24.15 17.05
N ARG A 115 19.87 -23.24 16.42
CA ARG A 115 20.33 -21.91 16.04
C ARG A 115 19.84 -20.85 17.01
N SER A 116 20.66 -19.84 17.25
CA SER A 116 20.32 -18.68 18.08
C SER A 116 20.86 -17.39 17.47
N VAL A 117 20.17 -16.28 17.73
CA VAL A 117 20.64 -14.93 17.43
C VAL A 117 20.47 -14.06 18.67
N ASP A 118 21.49 -13.26 18.96
CA ASP A 118 21.55 -12.39 20.12
C ASP A 118 21.34 -10.93 19.69
N VAL A 119 20.42 -10.24 20.35
CA VAL A 119 20.11 -8.82 20.10
C VAL A 119 20.42 -8.03 21.37
N PRO A 120 21.50 -7.23 21.39
CA PRO A 120 21.80 -6.33 22.49
C PRO A 120 20.70 -5.27 22.65
N VAL A 121 20.31 -5.03 23.89
CA VAL A 121 19.26 -4.07 24.26
C VAL A 121 19.78 -3.09 25.30
N LYS A 122 19.60 -1.80 25.01
CA LYS A 122 19.85 -0.71 25.95
C LYS A 122 18.56 0.05 26.22
N VAL A 123 18.22 0.17 27.50
CA VAL A 123 17.10 0.98 27.98
C VAL A 123 17.65 2.14 28.80
N SER A 124 17.19 3.33 28.46
CA SER A 124 17.43 4.56 29.21
C SER A 124 16.13 5.36 29.29
N GLY A 125 15.93 6.11 30.37
CA GLY A 125 14.75 6.97 30.51
C GLY A 125 13.42 6.21 30.61
N ALA A 126 13.39 4.98 31.12
CA ALA A 126 12.18 4.18 31.28
C ALA A 126 11.11 4.86 32.16
N ASP A 127 11.52 5.72 33.11
CA ASP A 127 10.61 6.53 33.92
C ASP A 127 10.34 7.93 33.33
N SER A 128 11.02 8.29 32.24
CA SER A 128 10.85 9.59 31.59
C SER A 128 9.56 9.61 30.77
N THR A 129 8.79 10.69 30.92
CA THR A 129 7.62 10.98 30.07
C THR A 129 8.04 12.05 29.06
N PRO A 130 8.26 11.70 27.79
CA PRO A 130 8.75 12.64 26.80
C PRO A 130 7.70 13.72 26.51
N ALA A 131 8.17 14.89 26.05
CA ALA A 131 7.28 15.93 25.56
C ALA A 131 6.52 15.42 24.33
N VAL A 132 5.19 15.47 24.40
CA VAL A 132 4.30 15.02 23.33
C VAL A 132 4.10 16.15 22.33
N SER A 133 4.42 15.89 21.07
CA SER A 133 4.13 16.82 19.97
C SER A 133 2.79 16.47 19.32
N PHE A 134 2.01 17.50 19.00
CA PHE A 134 0.75 17.30 18.27
C PHE A 134 1.00 16.66 16.91
N VAL A 135 1.98 17.19 16.16
CA VAL A 135 2.36 16.71 14.83
C VAL A 135 2.88 15.28 14.94
N ARG A 136 3.93 15.07 15.74
CA ARG A 136 4.71 13.83 15.72
C ARG A 136 4.04 12.64 16.42
N ASP A 137 3.17 12.89 17.40
CA ASP A 137 2.70 11.84 18.32
C ASP A 137 1.15 11.78 18.37
N VAL A 138 0.48 12.91 18.56
CA VAL A 138 -1.00 12.94 18.70
C VAL A 138 -1.68 12.61 17.38
N GLN A 139 -1.25 13.24 16.28
CA GLN A 139 -1.90 13.07 14.99
C GLN A 139 -1.78 11.62 14.47
N PRO A 140 -0.61 10.95 14.51
CA PRO A 140 -0.52 9.51 14.26
C PRO A 140 -1.41 8.66 15.16
N ALA A 141 -1.49 8.99 16.47
CA ALA A 141 -2.36 8.28 17.40
C ALA A 141 -3.85 8.41 17.01
N LEU A 142 -4.31 9.61 16.63
CA LEU A 142 -5.67 9.85 16.12
C LEU A 142 -5.94 9.07 14.84
N SER A 143 -4.96 8.99 13.94
CA SER A 143 -5.07 8.16 12.74
C SER A 143 -5.14 6.68 13.05
N ARG A 144 -4.34 6.18 13.99
CA ARG A 144 -4.37 4.76 14.35
C ARG A 144 -5.66 4.37 15.06
N MET A 145 -6.23 5.27 15.86
CA MET A 145 -7.57 5.16 16.41
C MET A 145 -8.69 5.35 15.37
N SER A 146 -8.35 5.57 14.09
CA SER A 146 -9.29 5.81 12.98
C SER A 146 -10.20 7.03 13.15
N CYS A 147 -9.85 7.98 14.02
CA CYS A 147 -10.65 9.17 14.27
C CYS A 147 -10.76 10.06 13.04
N ASN A 148 -9.64 10.24 12.32
CA ASN A 148 -9.55 11.05 11.10
C ASN A 148 -9.63 10.21 9.80
N ALA A 149 -10.24 9.02 9.86
CA ALA A 149 -10.52 8.22 8.67
C ALA A 149 -11.66 8.84 7.83
N GLY A 150 -11.69 8.55 6.52
CA GLY A 150 -12.70 9.05 5.59
C GLY A 150 -14.13 8.59 5.88
N THR A 151 -14.29 7.52 6.67
CA THR A 151 -15.58 7.03 7.17
C THR A 151 -16.04 7.76 8.44
N CYS A 152 -15.15 8.50 9.11
CA CYS A 152 -15.39 9.21 10.37
C CYS A 152 -15.10 10.72 10.20
N HIS A 153 -14.35 11.35 11.10
CA HIS A 153 -14.16 12.81 11.10
C HIS A 153 -13.27 13.30 9.96
N GLY A 154 -12.52 12.41 9.30
CA GLY A 154 -11.78 12.71 8.06
C GLY A 154 -12.64 12.67 6.79
N ALA A 155 -13.95 12.42 6.91
CA ALA A 155 -14.86 12.51 5.77
C ALA A 155 -14.88 13.95 5.20
N LYS A 156 -15.24 14.09 3.92
CA LYS A 156 -15.32 15.40 3.22
C LYS A 156 -16.06 16.47 4.04
N ASP A 157 -17.17 16.09 4.68
CA ASP A 157 -18.00 17.00 5.49
C ASP A 157 -17.83 16.77 7.02
N GLY A 158 -16.89 15.91 7.43
CA GLY A 158 -16.74 15.44 8.80
C GLY A 158 -17.97 14.66 9.31
N LYS A 159 -18.16 14.64 10.63
CA LYS A 159 -19.34 14.06 11.28
C LYS A 159 -19.85 14.97 12.39
N VAL A 160 -21.15 15.29 12.35
CA VAL A 160 -21.86 16.02 13.41
C VAL A 160 -21.16 17.33 13.80
N GLY A 161 -20.76 18.11 12.79
CA GLY A 161 -20.08 19.39 13.01
C GLY A 161 -18.66 19.28 13.58
N PHE A 162 -18.04 18.11 13.50
CA PHE A 162 -16.62 17.90 13.80
C PHE A 162 -15.91 17.28 12.59
N LYS A 163 -14.92 17.99 12.06
CA LYS A 163 -14.14 17.59 10.90
C LYS A 163 -12.66 17.66 11.24
N LEU A 164 -11.94 16.63 10.84
CA LEU A 164 -10.49 16.57 10.80
C LEU A 164 -10.08 16.44 9.33
N SER A 165 -8.86 16.83 9.01
CA SER A 165 -8.19 16.50 7.77
C SER A 165 -8.14 14.98 7.62
N LEU A 166 -8.30 14.48 6.39
CA LEU A 166 -8.24 13.05 6.13
C LEU A 166 -6.86 12.53 6.57
N ARG A 167 -6.80 11.51 7.43
CA ARG A 167 -5.53 10.87 7.85
C ARG A 167 -4.48 11.83 8.45
N GLY A 168 -4.88 13.03 8.89
CA GLY A 168 -3.98 13.99 9.54
C GLY A 168 -3.11 14.80 8.58
N TYR A 169 -3.52 15.03 7.34
CA TYR A 169 -2.67 15.80 6.41
C TYR A 169 -2.44 17.28 6.83
N ASP A 170 -3.35 17.89 7.59
CA ASP A 170 -3.22 19.29 8.02
C ASP A 170 -3.27 19.42 9.55
N ALA A 171 -2.09 19.49 10.15
CA ALA A 171 -1.93 19.59 11.60
C ALA A 171 -2.52 20.89 12.18
N LEU A 172 -2.46 22.01 11.45
CA LEU A 172 -2.99 23.28 11.94
C LEU A 172 -4.51 23.25 11.93
N TYR A 173 -5.10 22.72 10.86
CA TYR A 173 -6.54 22.53 10.75
C TYR A 173 -7.06 21.57 11.83
N ASP A 174 -6.42 20.40 12.00
CA ASP A 174 -6.82 19.41 13.00
C ASP A 174 -6.70 19.93 14.42
N HIS A 175 -5.61 20.65 14.70
CA HIS A 175 -5.39 21.28 15.99
C HIS A 175 -6.50 22.29 16.30
N ARG A 176 -6.80 23.21 15.39
CA ARG A 176 -7.88 24.21 15.59
C ARG A 176 -9.27 23.57 15.70
N ALA A 177 -9.56 22.53 14.92
CA ALA A 177 -10.81 21.80 15.00
C ALA A 177 -11.00 21.11 16.36
N LEU A 178 -9.89 20.72 16.99
CA LEU A 178 -9.88 20.22 18.37
C LEU A 178 -9.95 21.36 19.37
N THR A 179 -9.13 22.41 19.21
CA THR A 179 -8.88 23.41 20.26
C THR A 179 -9.85 24.57 20.31
N ASP A 180 -10.36 25.01 19.15
CA ASP A 180 -11.02 26.31 19.02
C ASP A 180 -12.50 26.13 18.66
N ASP A 181 -12.81 25.16 17.80
CA ASP A 181 -14.16 24.92 17.30
C ASP A 181 -15.18 24.64 18.41
N VAL A 182 -16.39 25.17 18.21
CA VAL A 182 -17.54 25.02 19.13
C VAL A 182 -17.18 25.46 20.56
N GLY A 183 -16.33 26.47 20.70
CA GLY A 183 -15.93 27.04 21.99
C GLY A 183 -15.08 26.09 22.84
N ALA A 184 -14.12 25.41 22.21
CA ALA A 184 -13.14 24.53 22.88
C ALA A 184 -13.76 23.36 23.68
N ARG A 185 -14.97 22.92 23.36
CA ARG A 185 -15.71 21.91 24.15
C ARG A 185 -15.11 20.49 24.08
N ARG A 186 -14.15 20.23 23.18
CA ARG A 186 -13.67 18.86 22.87
C ARG A 186 -12.61 18.35 23.83
N PHE A 187 -12.00 19.22 24.63
CA PHE A 187 -10.96 18.88 25.59
C PHE A 187 -11.08 19.74 26.85
N ASN A 188 -10.61 19.20 27.96
CA ASN A 188 -10.60 19.85 29.26
C ASN A 188 -9.15 19.84 29.75
N ARG A 189 -8.48 21.00 29.70
CA ARG A 189 -7.07 21.12 30.12
C ARG A 189 -6.87 20.93 31.62
N ALA A 190 -7.90 21.22 32.43
CA ALA A 190 -7.82 21.10 33.89
C ALA A 190 -8.05 19.67 34.38
N ALA A 191 -8.86 18.90 33.63
CA ALA A 191 -9.11 17.48 33.87
C ALA A 191 -9.01 16.72 32.53
N PRO A 192 -7.78 16.41 32.06
CA PRO A 192 -7.55 15.80 30.75
C PRO A 192 -8.43 14.59 30.46
N GLU A 193 -8.59 13.68 31.41
CA GLU A 193 -9.46 12.50 31.34
C GLU A 193 -10.94 12.80 31.12
N GLN A 194 -11.41 14.01 31.48
CA GLN A 194 -12.78 14.48 31.23
C GLN A 194 -12.95 15.14 29.85
N SER A 195 -11.92 15.10 29.00
CA SER A 195 -11.99 15.60 27.64
C SER A 195 -12.93 14.76 26.79
N LEU A 196 -13.86 15.39 26.06
CA LEU A 196 -14.81 14.67 25.19
C LEU A 196 -14.09 13.75 24.19
N ILE A 197 -12.93 14.15 23.66
CA ILE A 197 -12.15 13.30 22.75
C ILE A 197 -11.76 11.97 23.40
N LEU A 198 -11.36 11.98 24.67
CA LEU A 198 -11.00 10.77 25.41
C LEU A 198 -12.25 9.99 25.83
N LEU A 199 -13.25 10.66 26.40
CA LEU A 199 -14.50 10.02 26.86
C LEU A 199 -15.26 9.32 25.71
N LYS A 200 -15.22 9.87 24.50
CA LYS A 200 -15.81 9.25 23.31
C LYS A 200 -14.95 8.12 22.77
N ALA A 201 -13.62 8.24 22.85
CA ALA A 201 -12.70 7.20 22.41
C ALA A 201 -12.71 5.97 23.33
N THR A 202 -12.91 6.15 24.64
CA THR A 202 -13.04 5.05 25.62
C THR A 202 -14.44 4.45 25.69
N GLY A 203 -15.43 5.10 25.07
CA GLY A 203 -16.84 4.71 25.19
C GLY A 203 -17.49 5.07 26.52
N SER A 204 -16.80 5.84 27.39
CA SER A 204 -17.38 6.38 28.62
C SER A 204 -18.61 7.27 28.34
N ILE A 205 -18.69 7.85 27.14
CA ILE A 205 -19.89 8.48 26.60
C ILE A 205 -20.23 7.86 25.23
N PRO A 206 -21.51 7.63 24.89
CA PRO A 206 -21.92 7.05 23.61
C PRO A 206 -21.31 7.75 22.40
N HIS A 207 -20.71 6.97 21.50
CA HIS A 207 -20.08 7.45 20.28
C HIS A 207 -20.38 6.47 19.14
N VAL A 208 -20.87 7.00 18.00
CA VAL A 208 -21.18 6.17 16.81
C VAL A 208 -19.94 5.46 16.28
N GLY A 209 -18.77 6.09 16.41
CA GLY A 209 -17.50 5.48 16.03
C GLY A 209 -17.06 4.32 16.92
N GLY A 210 -17.78 3.97 17.99
CA GLY A 210 -17.41 2.90 18.92
C GLY A 210 -16.20 3.25 19.80
N VAL A 211 -15.76 2.25 20.59
CA VAL A 211 -14.55 2.32 21.42
C VAL A 211 -13.32 2.20 20.53
N ARG A 212 -12.35 3.09 20.71
CA ARG A 212 -11.11 3.19 19.93
C ARG A 212 -9.84 3.00 20.77
N THR A 213 -9.92 3.16 22.08
CA THR A 213 -8.81 2.99 23.02
C THR A 213 -9.38 2.79 24.43
N HIS A 214 -8.56 2.34 25.38
CA HIS A 214 -8.90 2.28 26.81
C HIS A 214 -7.94 3.15 27.63
N GLU A 215 -8.29 3.41 28.89
CA GLU A 215 -7.40 4.10 29.81
C GLU A 215 -6.11 3.29 30.03
N GLY A 216 -4.95 3.97 30.03
CA GLY A 216 -3.64 3.33 30.12
C GLY A 216 -3.09 2.78 28.79
N ASP A 217 -3.90 2.69 27.72
CA ASP A 217 -3.37 2.35 26.40
C ASP A 217 -2.42 3.45 25.90
N PRO A 218 -1.36 3.10 25.14
CA PRO A 218 -0.35 4.09 24.72
C PRO A 218 -0.93 5.32 23.99
N TYR A 219 -1.88 5.12 23.07
CA TYR A 219 -2.49 6.23 22.32
C TYR A 219 -3.40 7.11 23.18
N TYR A 220 -4.11 6.52 24.15
CA TYR A 220 -4.85 7.28 25.15
C TYR A 220 -3.90 8.17 25.96
N GLU A 221 -2.80 7.61 26.47
CA GLU A 221 -1.84 8.35 27.28
C GLU A 221 -1.11 9.44 26.48
N VAL A 222 -0.80 9.22 25.21
CA VAL A 222 -0.24 10.25 24.31
C VAL A 222 -1.18 11.45 24.20
N VAL A 223 -2.47 11.22 23.88
CA VAL A 223 -3.46 12.29 23.74
C VAL A 223 -3.70 12.99 25.07
N LYS A 224 -3.84 12.24 26.16
CA LYS A 224 -4.02 12.76 27.51
C LYS A 224 -2.84 13.63 27.95
N GLN A 225 -1.61 13.17 27.75
CA GLN A 225 -0.39 13.90 28.12
C GLN A 225 -0.26 15.20 27.31
N TRP A 226 -0.61 15.19 26.02
CA TRP A 226 -0.66 16.40 25.21
C TRP A 226 -1.67 17.42 25.77
N ILE A 227 -2.88 16.98 26.14
CA ILE A 227 -3.90 17.84 26.75
C ILE A 227 -3.41 18.41 28.09
N ALA A 228 -2.85 17.55 28.95
CA ALA A 228 -2.29 17.92 30.25
C ALA A 228 -1.14 18.94 30.12
N SER A 229 -0.39 18.87 29.03
CA SER A 229 0.72 19.79 28.71
C SER A 229 0.27 21.10 28.04
N GLY A 230 -1.04 21.36 28.02
CA GLY A 230 -1.63 22.60 27.51
C GLY A 230 -2.15 22.53 26.07
N ALA A 231 -2.15 21.34 25.44
CA ALA A 231 -2.63 21.12 24.07
C ALA A 231 -1.95 22.05 23.04
N LYS A 232 -0.63 22.18 23.13
CA LYS A 232 0.16 23.10 22.27
C LYS A 232 0.34 22.54 20.86
N LEU A 233 0.45 23.44 19.89
CA LEU A 233 0.87 23.15 18.53
C LEU A 233 2.24 23.76 18.29
N ASP A 234 3.16 22.96 17.76
CA ASP A 234 4.45 23.41 17.26
C ASP A 234 4.59 22.88 15.83
N LEU A 235 4.46 23.78 14.84
CA LEU A 235 4.52 23.42 13.43
C LEU A 235 5.95 23.13 12.94
N ASP A 236 6.95 23.58 13.70
CA ASP A 236 8.38 23.35 13.47
C ASP A 236 8.85 22.02 14.09
N SER A 237 7.92 21.27 14.72
CA SER A 237 8.19 19.90 15.18
C SER A 237 8.80 19.07 14.04
N PRO A 238 9.84 18.25 14.31
CA PRO A 238 10.43 17.38 13.30
C PRO A 238 9.37 16.52 12.60
N ARG A 239 9.42 16.50 11.27
CA ARG A 239 8.46 15.76 10.42
C ARG A 239 9.14 14.58 9.76
N VAL A 240 8.34 13.58 9.42
CA VAL A 240 8.80 12.45 8.62
C VAL A 240 9.22 12.95 7.23
N THR A 241 10.43 12.59 6.84
CA THR A 241 10.99 12.87 5.52
C THR A 241 10.91 11.65 4.61
N SER A 242 10.99 10.46 5.17
CA SER A 242 10.88 9.18 4.47
C SER A 242 10.54 8.05 5.44
N ILE A 243 10.06 6.93 4.89
CA ILE A 243 9.89 5.69 5.64
C ILE A 243 10.63 4.55 4.94
N GLU A 244 11.24 3.67 5.73
CA GLU A 244 11.86 2.43 5.31
C GLU A 244 10.98 1.24 5.72
N ILE A 245 10.93 0.22 4.88
CA ILE A 245 10.19 -1.02 5.15
C ILE A 245 11.16 -2.19 5.12
N ALA A 246 11.13 -3.02 6.16
CA ALA A 246 11.87 -4.28 6.22
C ALA A 246 10.92 -5.47 6.47
N PRO A 247 11.17 -6.65 5.89
CA PRO A 247 12.20 -6.93 4.87
C PRO A 247 11.81 -6.33 3.50
N HIS A 248 12.81 -5.98 2.70
CA HIS A 248 12.58 -5.55 1.32
C HIS A 248 12.54 -6.76 0.38
N ASN A 249 11.48 -6.86 -0.41
CA ASN A 249 11.24 -7.89 -1.42
C ASN A 249 11.28 -9.34 -0.90
N PRO A 250 10.59 -9.68 0.22
CA PRO A 250 10.68 -11.02 0.78
C PRO A 250 10.05 -12.06 -0.16
N SER A 251 10.70 -13.22 -0.23
CA SER A 251 10.23 -14.38 -1.00
C SER A 251 9.87 -15.50 -0.05
N LEU A 252 8.58 -15.83 0.03
CA LEU A 252 8.06 -16.88 0.89
C LEU A 252 7.83 -18.16 0.08
N PRO A 253 8.19 -19.34 0.63
CA PRO A 253 8.17 -20.58 -0.12
C PRO A 253 6.74 -21.10 -0.35
N ARG A 254 5.79 -20.91 0.59
CA ARG A 254 4.44 -21.50 0.49
C ARG A 254 3.32 -20.53 0.90
N PRO A 255 2.12 -20.67 0.32
CA PRO A 255 0.92 -20.04 0.86
C PRO A 255 0.61 -20.49 2.29
N GLY A 256 -0.11 -19.65 3.04
CA GLY A 256 -0.49 -19.88 4.44
C GLY A 256 0.55 -19.40 5.46
N MET A 257 1.76 -19.06 5.00
CA MET A 257 2.82 -18.48 5.83
C MET A 257 2.54 -17.01 6.13
N LYS A 258 3.09 -16.52 7.24
CA LYS A 258 3.02 -15.11 7.60
C LYS A 258 4.37 -14.39 7.45
N GLN A 259 4.32 -13.08 7.27
CA GLN A 259 5.46 -12.18 7.19
C GLN A 259 5.17 -10.93 8.02
N GLN A 260 5.95 -10.69 9.05
CA GLN A 260 5.97 -9.43 9.79
C GLN A 260 6.77 -8.38 9.01
N MET A 261 6.21 -7.19 8.88
CA MET A 261 6.89 -6.01 8.36
C MET A 261 7.32 -5.11 9.52
N VAL A 262 8.43 -4.41 9.36
CA VAL A 262 8.87 -3.29 10.19
C VAL A 262 8.83 -2.03 9.35
N VAL A 263 8.36 -0.93 9.95
CA VAL A 263 8.33 0.39 9.33
C VAL A 263 9.13 1.34 10.18
N LEU A 264 10.21 1.89 9.63
CA LEU A 264 11.00 2.93 10.27
C LEU A 264 10.72 4.28 9.63
N ALA A 265 10.44 5.29 10.43
CA ALA A 265 10.30 6.67 9.97
C ALA A 265 11.57 7.45 10.26
N HIS A 266 12.07 8.16 9.24
CA HIS A 266 13.21 9.07 9.35
C HIS A 266 12.70 10.51 9.41
N TYR A 267 13.08 11.22 10.47
CA TYR A 267 12.63 12.59 10.75
C TYR A 267 13.64 13.63 10.27
N SER A 268 13.16 14.87 10.08
CA SER A 268 13.97 16.00 9.60
C SER A 268 15.10 16.43 10.54
N ASP A 269 15.04 16.02 11.81
CA ASP A 269 16.11 16.21 12.81
C ASP A 269 17.15 15.07 12.82
N GLY A 270 17.01 14.10 11.90
CA GLY A 270 17.87 12.92 11.82
C GLY A 270 17.45 11.77 12.73
N ALA A 271 16.42 11.94 13.57
CA ALA A 271 15.92 10.86 14.40
C ALA A 271 15.26 9.77 13.54
N THR A 272 15.35 8.52 14.00
CA THR A 272 14.64 7.38 13.40
C THR A 272 13.77 6.70 14.45
N ARG A 273 12.51 6.43 14.12
CA ARG A 273 11.57 5.75 15.02
C ARG A 273 10.97 4.54 14.33
N ASP A 274 10.79 3.48 15.10
CA ASP A 274 9.89 2.41 14.70
C ASP A 274 8.45 2.92 14.81
N VAL A 275 7.73 2.85 13.70
CA VAL A 275 6.35 3.29 13.55
C VAL A 275 5.47 2.16 13.03
N THR A 276 5.90 0.91 13.15
CA THR A 276 5.20 -0.27 12.62
C THR A 276 3.75 -0.37 13.12
N LYS A 277 3.49 0.00 14.39
CA LYS A 277 2.15 -0.05 14.96
C LYS A 277 1.25 1.09 14.51
N GLU A 278 1.82 2.23 14.14
CA GLU A 278 1.10 3.42 13.69
C GLU A 278 0.94 3.48 12.17
N ALA A 279 1.88 2.88 11.44
CA ALA A 279 1.87 2.80 9.99
C ALA A 279 0.72 1.91 9.50
N PHE A 280 0.19 2.26 8.33
CA PHE A 280 -0.77 1.40 7.62
C PHE A 280 0.01 0.57 6.61
N VAL A 281 -0.04 -0.75 6.76
CA VAL A 281 0.56 -1.72 5.87
C VAL A 281 -0.59 -2.43 5.15
N GLU A 282 -0.68 -2.26 3.84
CA GLU A 282 -1.83 -2.70 3.02
C GLU A 282 -1.34 -3.53 1.83
N SER A 283 -2.21 -4.41 1.31
CA SER A 283 -1.92 -5.23 0.14
C SER A 283 -2.48 -4.60 -1.14
N GLY A 284 -1.64 -4.45 -2.17
CA GLY A 284 -2.06 -4.09 -3.52
C GLY A 284 -2.70 -5.26 -4.30
N ASN A 285 -2.61 -6.49 -3.79
CA ASN A 285 -3.27 -7.67 -4.36
C ASN A 285 -3.79 -8.58 -3.25
N ILE A 286 -5.01 -8.30 -2.80
CA ILE A 286 -5.66 -9.01 -1.69
C ILE A 286 -5.92 -10.49 -1.95
N GLU A 287 -5.85 -10.94 -3.20
CA GLU A 287 -6.00 -12.36 -3.52
C GLU A 287 -4.72 -13.16 -3.23
N VAL A 288 -3.55 -12.49 -3.14
CA VAL A 288 -2.23 -13.12 -2.90
C VAL A 288 -1.80 -12.99 -1.44
N ILE A 289 -1.95 -11.80 -0.84
CA ILE A 289 -1.67 -11.58 0.58
C ILE A 289 -2.81 -10.78 1.25
N GLU A 290 -3.12 -11.14 2.49
CA GLU A 290 -4.02 -10.43 3.39
C GLU A 290 -3.19 -9.65 4.41
N ALA A 291 -3.49 -8.36 4.60
CA ALA A 291 -2.84 -7.55 5.62
C ALA A 291 -3.63 -7.60 6.94
N GLU A 292 -2.97 -8.01 8.01
CA GLU A 292 -3.47 -7.99 9.38
C GLU A 292 -2.93 -6.75 10.13
N GLU A 293 -3.41 -6.51 11.35
CA GLU A 293 -2.92 -5.40 12.17
C GLU A 293 -1.46 -5.55 12.56
N GLY A 294 -0.80 -4.41 12.84
CA GLY A 294 0.57 -4.39 13.36
C GLY A 294 1.63 -4.76 12.33
N GLY A 295 1.35 -4.64 11.04
CA GLY A 295 2.31 -4.93 9.97
C GLY A 295 2.46 -6.41 9.63
N LEU A 296 1.57 -7.27 10.12
CA LEU A 296 1.60 -8.70 9.83
C LEU A 296 0.86 -9.00 8.52
N LEU A 297 1.47 -9.77 7.65
CA LEU A 297 0.92 -10.16 6.35
C LEU A 297 0.75 -11.67 6.31
N LYS A 298 -0.39 -12.15 5.81
CA LYS A 298 -0.68 -13.57 5.61
C LYS A 298 -0.75 -13.90 4.13
N THR A 299 0.04 -14.86 3.70
CA THR A 299 0.02 -15.32 2.29
C THR A 299 -1.17 -16.25 2.05
N LEU A 300 -1.89 -16.04 0.96
CA LEU A 300 -3.12 -16.77 0.64
C LEU A 300 -2.93 -17.76 -0.51
N ARG A 301 -2.24 -17.34 -1.57
CA ARG A 301 -1.94 -18.17 -2.73
C ARG A 301 -0.65 -17.72 -3.41
N ARG A 302 -0.20 -18.52 -4.38
CA ARG A 302 0.96 -18.20 -5.22
C ARG A 302 0.73 -16.91 -6.02
N GLY A 303 1.76 -16.07 -6.10
CA GLY A 303 1.74 -14.85 -6.88
C GLY A 303 2.63 -13.78 -6.26
N GLU A 304 2.51 -12.57 -6.78
CA GLU A 304 3.16 -11.39 -6.21
C GLU A 304 2.12 -10.37 -5.79
N ALA A 305 2.41 -9.69 -4.68
CA ALA A 305 1.60 -8.60 -4.17
C ALA A 305 2.50 -7.44 -3.76
N PRO A 306 2.25 -6.23 -4.29
CA PRO A 306 2.78 -5.01 -3.70
C PRO A 306 2.26 -4.88 -2.26
N VAL A 307 3.16 -4.57 -1.34
CA VAL A 307 2.85 -4.12 0.03
C VAL A 307 3.04 -2.63 0.05
N LEU A 308 1.95 -1.93 0.32
CA LEU A 308 1.90 -0.48 0.34
C LEU A 308 1.93 -0.01 1.79
N VAL A 309 2.88 0.85 2.14
CA VAL A 309 3.04 1.36 3.50
C VAL A 309 2.93 2.86 3.50
N ARG A 310 2.19 3.38 4.49
CA ARG A 310 2.04 4.83 4.69
C ARG A 310 2.11 5.21 6.17
N TYR A 311 2.74 6.34 6.44
CA TYR A 311 2.84 6.95 7.75
C TYR A 311 3.14 8.45 7.60
N GLU A 312 2.34 9.32 8.23
CA GLU A 312 2.49 10.79 8.19
C GLU A 312 2.74 11.38 6.78
N GLY A 313 1.98 10.94 5.78
CA GLY A 313 2.13 11.39 4.39
C GLY A 313 3.32 10.80 3.64
N ALA A 314 4.27 10.18 4.33
CA ALA A 314 5.31 9.38 3.70
C ALA A 314 4.75 8.03 3.22
N TYR A 315 5.31 7.56 2.11
CA TYR A 315 4.92 6.33 1.45
C TYR A 315 6.15 5.52 1.06
N ALA A 316 6.06 4.21 1.21
CA ALA A 316 7.00 3.26 0.66
C ALA A 316 6.25 2.01 0.19
N ALA A 317 6.89 1.25 -0.67
CA ALA A 317 6.34 -0.02 -1.13
C ALA A 317 7.43 -1.08 -1.21
N THR A 318 7.02 -2.33 -1.03
CA THR A 318 7.85 -3.49 -1.33
C THR A 318 7.01 -4.57 -2.00
N THR A 319 7.61 -5.61 -2.56
CA THR A 319 6.86 -6.70 -3.20
C THR A 319 7.06 -8.00 -2.45
N ILE A 320 5.97 -8.62 -1.98
CA ILE A 320 6.03 -9.99 -1.49
C ILE A 320 5.83 -10.94 -2.66
N THR A 321 6.74 -11.91 -2.76
CA THR A 321 6.62 -13.03 -3.71
C THR A 321 6.26 -14.30 -2.94
N VAL A 322 5.13 -14.92 -3.28
CA VAL A 322 4.73 -16.24 -2.77
C VAL A 322 5.05 -17.27 -3.84
N MET A 323 6.16 -17.99 -3.67
CA MET A 323 6.74 -18.87 -4.70
C MET A 323 5.85 -20.08 -5.00
N GLY A 324 5.30 -20.71 -3.96
CA GLY A 324 4.70 -22.04 -4.04
C GLY A 324 5.76 -23.14 -4.17
N ASP A 325 5.32 -24.39 -4.32
CA ASP A 325 6.25 -25.50 -4.57
C ASP A 325 6.90 -25.36 -5.95
N ARG A 326 8.25 -25.30 -5.95
CA ARG A 326 9.11 -25.17 -7.14
C ARG A 326 10.10 -26.31 -7.25
N SER A 327 9.81 -27.43 -6.60
CA SER A 327 10.61 -28.65 -6.69
C SER A 327 10.79 -29.04 -8.16
N GLY A 328 12.04 -29.31 -8.55
CA GLY A 328 12.38 -29.68 -9.93
C GLY A 328 12.49 -28.52 -10.92
N PHE A 329 12.38 -27.25 -10.47
CA PHE A 329 12.70 -26.11 -11.33
C PHE A 329 14.18 -26.13 -11.72
N VAL A 330 14.43 -26.14 -13.03
CA VAL A 330 15.77 -26.03 -13.62
C VAL A 330 15.68 -24.99 -14.73
N TRP A 331 16.44 -23.90 -14.60
CA TRP A 331 16.44 -22.83 -15.59
C TRP A 331 16.97 -23.32 -16.94
N SER A 332 16.26 -23.01 -18.03
CA SER A 332 16.55 -23.54 -19.37
C SER A 332 17.51 -22.67 -20.20
N ASN A 333 18.01 -21.54 -19.67
CA ASN A 333 18.85 -20.56 -20.38
C ASN A 333 18.38 -20.29 -21.82
N PRO A 334 17.16 -19.73 -22.02
CA PRO A 334 16.66 -19.43 -23.34
C PRO A 334 17.53 -18.38 -24.05
N PRO A 335 17.54 -18.35 -25.39
CA PRO A 335 18.26 -17.33 -26.14
C PRO A 335 17.76 -15.93 -25.80
N THR A 336 18.69 -15.01 -25.53
CA THR A 336 18.42 -13.59 -25.32
C THR A 336 18.70 -12.82 -26.60
N TYR A 337 17.72 -12.06 -27.12
CA TYR A 337 17.89 -11.30 -28.37
C TYR A 337 18.04 -9.80 -28.16
N ASN A 338 17.54 -9.27 -27.03
CA ASN A 338 17.65 -7.86 -26.69
C ASN A 338 17.61 -7.67 -25.16
N TYR A 339 17.80 -6.42 -24.72
CA TYR A 339 17.81 -6.06 -23.30
C TYR A 339 16.45 -6.28 -22.58
N ILE A 340 15.34 -6.37 -23.32
CA ILE A 340 14.02 -6.65 -22.73
C ILE A 340 13.96 -8.12 -22.31
N ASP A 341 14.47 -9.03 -23.15
CA ASP A 341 14.54 -10.46 -22.83
C ASP A 341 15.34 -10.71 -21.54
N GLU A 342 16.48 -10.02 -21.36
CA GLU A 342 17.28 -10.09 -20.12
C GLU A 342 16.43 -9.77 -18.90
N ARG A 343 15.68 -8.66 -18.93
CA ARG A 343 14.85 -8.23 -17.79
C ARG A 343 13.67 -9.18 -17.53
N VAL A 344 13.08 -9.72 -18.59
CA VAL A 344 12.00 -10.71 -18.47
C VAL A 344 12.55 -12.01 -17.87
N TYR A 345 13.71 -12.47 -18.34
CA TYR A 345 14.34 -13.70 -17.86
C TYR A 345 14.85 -13.59 -16.43
N ASP A 346 15.47 -12.47 -16.06
CA ASP A 346 15.85 -12.18 -14.67
C ASP A 346 14.64 -12.31 -13.73
N LYS A 347 13.50 -11.76 -14.14
CA LYS A 347 12.26 -11.85 -13.38
C LYS A 347 11.76 -13.29 -13.30
N LEU A 348 11.65 -13.99 -14.44
CA LEU A 348 11.14 -15.36 -14.53
C LEU A 348 12.01 -16.34 -13.73
N GLN A 349 13.33 -16.22 -13.83
CA GLN A 349 14.29 -17.01 -13.05
C GLN A 349 14.13 -16.73 -11.55
N ARG A 350 14.02 -15.45 -11.15
CA ARG A 350 13.79 -15.07 -9.75
C ARG A 350 12.50 -15.70 -9.19
N VAL A 351 11.42 -15.75 -9.98
CA VAL A 351 10.14 -16.36 -9.55
C VAL A 351 10.03 -17.85 -9.86
N LYS A 352 11.13 -18.48 -10.31
CA LYS A 352 11.22 -19.90 -10.68
C LYS A 352 10.11 -20.34 -11.66
N ILE A 353 9.90 -19.54 -12.71
CA ILE A 353 8.98 -19.81 -13.81
C ILE A 353 9.81 -19.96 -15.09
N LEU A 354 9.55 -21.02 -15.85
CA LEU A 354 10.15 -21.18 -17.17
C LEU A 354 9.45 -20.27 -18.19
N PRO A 355 10.18 -19.62 -19.10
CA PRO A 355 9.56 -18.89 -20.20
C PRO A 355 8.69 -19.84 -21.03
N SER A 356 7.58 -19.32 -21.54
CA SER A 356 6.73 -20.07 -22.46
C SER A 356 7.51 -20.42 -23.73
N GLU A 357 7.17 -21.56 -24.33
CA GLU A 357 7.72 -21.94 -25.63
C GLU A 357 7.38 -20.89 -26.69
N VAL A 358 8.23 -20.82 -27.73
CA VAL A 358 7.98 -19.97 -28.88
C VAL A 358 6.69 -20.44 -29.56
N CYS A 359 5.75 -19.52 -29.78
CA CYS A 359 4.50 -19.85 -30.43
C CYS A 359 4.69 -20.30 -31.89
N SER A 360 3.73 -21.05 -32.40
CA SER A 360 3.72 -21.47 -33.81
C SER A 360 3.60 -20.29 -34.77
N ASP A 361 4.03 -20.47 -36.03
CA ASP A 361 3.93 -19.42 -37.05
C ASP A 361 2.47 -18.99 -37.31
N ALA A 362 1.52 -19.92 -37.21
CA ALA A 362 0.09 -19.63 -37.34
C ALA A 362 -0.44 -18.74 -36.19
N GLU A 363 0.01 -18.97 -34.96
CA GLU A 363 -0.34 -18.11 -33.83
C GLU A 363 0.34 -16.74 -33.93
N PHE A 364 1.62 -16.73 -34.29
CA PHE A 364 2.41 -15.52 -34.46
C PHE A 364 1.79 -14.59 -35.50
N VAL A 365 1.57 -15.07 -36.73
CA VAL A 365 1.06 -14.24 -37.83
C VAL A 365 -0.29 -13.63 -37.50
N ARG A 366 -1.17 -14.37 -36.81
CA ARG A 366 -2.46 -13.83 -36.38
C ARG A 366 -2.30 -12.74 -35.31
N ARG A 367 -1.48 -12.96 -34.28
CA ARG A 367 -1.30 -12.01 -33.17
C ARG A 367 -0.62 -10.72 -33.65
N VAL A 368 0.48 -10.84 -34.40
CA VAL A 368 1.27 -9.68 -34.84
C VAL A 368 0.47 -8.75 -35.77
N TYR A 369 -0.35 -9.30 -36.67
CA TYR A 369 -1.24 -8.50 -37.52
C TYR A 369 -2.27 -7.73 -36.69
N ILE A 370 -2.93 -8.40 -35.75
CA ILE A 370 -3.95 -7.75 -34.90
C ILE A 370 -3.30 -6.67 -34.02
N ASP A 371 -2.15 -6.97 -33.43
CA ASP A 371 -1.47 -6.05 -32.51
C ASP A 371 -0.94 -4.81 -33.24
N LEU A 372 -0.36 -4.99 -34.44
CA LEU A 372 0.25 -3.87 -35.19
C LEU A 372 -0.75 -3.10 -36.06
N THR A 373 -1.77 -3.77 -36.62
CA THR A 373 -2.66 -3.17 -37.63
C THR A 373 -4.13 -3.13 -37.22
N GLY A 374 -4.51 -3.77 -36.11
CA GLY A 374 -5.91 -3.91 -35.70
C GLY A 374 -6.75 -4.82 -36.59
N LEU A 375 -6.16 -5.48 -37.59
CA LEU A 375 -6.82 -6.34 -38.56
C LEU A 375 -6.18 -7.73 -38.55
N PRO A 376 -6.94 -8.82 -38.79
CA PRO A 376 -6.35 -10.13 -39.00
C PRO A 376 -5.65 -10.22 -40.37
N PRO A 377 -4.68 -11.13 -40.56
CA PRO A 377 -4.12 -11.40 -41.87
C PRO A 377 -5.20 -11.99 -42.79
N THR A 378 -5.07 -11.76 -44.10
CA THR A 378 -5.89 -12.51 -45.07
C THR A 378 -5.47 -13.98 -45.07
N GLY A 379 -6.37 -14.87 -45.51
CA GLY A 379 -6.06 -16.29 -45.62
C GLY A 379 -4.92 -16.61 -46.59
N GLN A 380 -4.61 -15.73 -47.55
CA GLN A 380 -3.45 -15.86 -48.42
C GLN A 380 -2.16 -15.46 -47.69
N GLN A 381 -2.11 -14.27 -47.07
CA GLN A 381 -0.94 -13.81 -46.30
C GLN A 381 -0.54 -14.79 -45.20
N ALA A 382 -1.53 -15.35 -44.50
CA ALA A 382 -1.27 -16.36 -43.47
C ALA A 382 -0.64 -17.64 -44.06
N ARG A 383 -1.15 -18.14 -45.19
CA ARG A 383 -0.59 -19.32 -45.88
C ARG A 383 0.82 -19.04 -46.38
N GLU A 384 1.03 -17.91 -47.04
CA GLU A 384 2.36 -17.50 -47.53
C GLU A 384 3.39 -17.46 -46.39
N PHE A 385 3.04 -16.87 -45.23
CA PHE A 385 3.94 -16.83 -44.08
C PHE A 385 4.20 -18.20 -43.44
N ILE A 386 3.17 -19.05 -43.34
CA ILE A 386 3.28 -20.39 -42.74
C ILE A 386 4.09 -21.33 -43.64
N GLU A 387 3.90 -21.24 -44.96
CA GLU A 387 4.57 -22.09 -45.96
C GLU A 387 5.97 -21.58 -46.34
N ASP A 388 6.34 -20.35 -45.94
CA ASP A 388 7.67 -19.78 -46.14
C ASP A 388 8.75 -20.62 -45.41
N PRO A 389 9.70 -21.25 -46.15
CA PRO A 389 10.75 -22.07 -45.58
C PRO A 389 11.91 -21.25 -44.98
N THR A 390 11.88 -19.92 -45.10
CA THR A 390 12.86 -19.03 -44.48
C THR A 390 12.91 -19.26 -42.97
N ASP A 391 14.11 -19.13 -42.40
CA ASP A 391 14.33 -19.22 -40.95
C ASP A 391 13.28 -18.38 -40.19
N SER A 392 12.66 -18.99 -39.16
CA SER A 392 11.47 -18.43 -38.51
C SER A 392 11.72 -17.04 -37.95
N ARG A 393 12.90 -16.79 -37.36
CA ARG A 393 13.24 -15.46 -36.83
C ARG A 393 13.33 -14.44 -37.96
N THR A 394 14.06 -14.80 -39.02
CA THR A 394 14.27 -13.90 -40.17
C THR A 394 12.94 -13.49 -40.82
N LYS A 395 12.03 -14.43 -41.06
CA LYS A 395 10.71 -14.09 -41.65
C LYS A 395 9.79 -13.35 -40.67
N ARG A 396 9.89 -13.60 -39.36
CA ARG A 396 9.14 -12.85 -38.33
C ARG A 396 9.59 -11.39 -38.27
N ASP A 397 10.90 -11.14 -38.26
CA ASP A 397 11.46 -9.78 -38.25
C ASP A 397 11.05 -9.02 -39.53
N ALA A 398 11.18 -9.65 -40.70
CA ALA A 398 10.75 -9.07 -41.97
C ALA A 398 9.25 -8.76 -42.01
N LEU A 399 8.40 -9.63 -41.44
CA LEU A 399 6.96 -9.38 -41.36
C LEU A 399 6.67 -8.20 -40.42
N VAL A 400 7.34 -8.11 -39.27
CA VAL A 400 7.18 -6.97 -38.34
C VAL A 400 7.54 -5.66 -39.04
N ASP A 401 8.68 -5.60 -39.74
CA ASP A 401 9.10 -4.41 -40.49
C ASP A 401 8.07 -4.02 -41.56
N GLN A 402 7.57 -5.01 -42.31
CA GLN A 402 6.52 -4.79 -43.32
C GLN A 402 5.24 -4.22 -42.68
N LEU A 403 4.82 -4.76 -41.54
CA LEU A 403 3.61 -4.32 -40.86
C LEU A 403 3.77 -2.93 -40.26
N VAL A 404 4.88 -2.63 -39.58
CA VAL A 404 5.16 -1.29 -39.03
C VAL A 404 5.22 -0.24 -40.14
N GLY A 405 5.76 -0.60 -41.31
CA GLY A 405 5.77 0.27 -42.50
C GLY A 405 4.44 0.33 -43.27
N SER A 406 3.39 -0.37 -42.84
CA SER A 406 2.14 -0.46 -43.58
C SER A 406 1.21 0.73 -43.35
N ARG A 407 0.33 0.97 -44.33
CA ARG A 407 -0.76 1.95 -44.20
C ARG A 407 -1.70 1.57 -43.05
N GLU A 408 -1.95 0.29 -42.86
CA GLU A 408 -2.85 -0.24 -41.85
C GLU A 408 -2.32 0.02 -40.43
N PHE A 409 -1.01 -0.14 -40.19
CA PHE A 409 -0.36 0.26 -38.95
C PHE A 409 -0.54 1.75 -38.69
N VAL A 410 -0.26 2.59 -39.69
CA VAL A 410 -0.41 4.04 -39.58
C VAL A 410 -1.84 4.41 -39.20
N GLU A 411 -2.86 3.86 -39.87
CA GLU A 411 -4.26 4.14 -39.54
C GLU A 411 -4.66 3.64 -38.15
N TYR A 412 -4.21 2.45 -37.75
CA TYR A 412 -4.53 1.86 -36.45
C TYR A 412 -3.96 2.69 -35.29
N TRP A 413 -2.67 3.02 -35.35
CA TRP A 413 -2.00 3.84 -34.33
C TRP A 413 -2.44 5.29 -34.37
N THR A 414 -2.79 5.83 -35.54
CA THR A 414 -3.46 7.14 -35.65
C THR A 414 -4.75 7.15 -34.85
N ASN A 415 -5.59 6.11 -34.97
CA ASN A 415 -6.86 6.05 -34.25
C ASN A 415 -6.66 5.89 -32.74
N LYS A 416 -5.66 5.11 -32.30
CA LYS A 416 -5.28 5.00 -30.88
C LYS A 416 -4.90 6.37 -30.30
N TRP A 417 -4.01 7.09 -30.97
CA TRP A 417 -3.61 8.43 -30.54
C TRP A 417 -4.72 9.46 -30.67
N ALA A 418 -5.57 9.36 -31.69
CA ALA A 418 -6.72 10.23 -31.86
C ALA A 418 -7.73 10.09 -30.71
N ASP A 419 -7.91 8.88 -30.17
CA ASP A 419 -8.74 8.66 -28.99
C ASP A 419 -8.12 9.29 -27.73
N LEU A 420 -6.83 9.03 -27.48
CA LEU A 420 -6.08 9.57 -26.34
C LEU A 420 -6.00 11.11 -26.35
N LEU A 421 -5.83 11.71 -27.53
CA LEU A 421 -5.80 13.17 -27.74
C LEU A 421 -7.19 13.77 -27.98
N GLN A 422 -8.24 12.96 -27.83
CA GLN A 422 -9.63 13.38 -27.90
C GLN A 422 -10.00 14.13 -29.18
N VAL A 423 -9.61 13.61 -30.35
CA VAL A 423 -10.02 14.14 -31.67
C VAL A 423 -11.55 14.12 -31.75
N ASN A 424 -12.17 15.26 -31.46
CA ASN A 424 -13.60 15.33 -31.23
C ASN A 424 -14.25 16.43 -32.08
N ARG A 425 -14.97 16.01 -33.12
CA ARG A 425 -15.66 16.91 -34.06
C ARG A 425 -16.63 17.89 -33.38
N LYS A 426 -17.24 17.52 -32.23
CA LYS A 426 -18.14 18.40 -31.48
C LYS A 426 -17.43 19.67 -30.98
N PHE A 427 -16.17 19.55 -30.55
CA PHE A 427 -15.41 20.66 -29.98
C PHE A 427 -14.47 21.32 -31.01
N LEU A 428 -13.96 20.53 -31.95
CA LEU A 428 -12.97 20.99 -32.94
C LEU A 428 -13.61 21.47 -34.24
N GLY A 429 -14.87 21.12 -34.51
CA GLY A 429 -15.46 21.21 -35.84
C GLY A 429 -14.88 20.15 -36.78
N GLU A 430 -15.43 20.06 -37.99
CA GLU A 430 -14.94 19.12 -39.00
C GLU A 430 -13.49 19.40 -39.40
N GLU A 431 -13.22 20.63 -39.82
CA GLU A 431 -11.90 21.06 -40.26
C GLU A 431 -10.82 20.83 -39.20
N GLY A 432 -11.04 21.27 -37.96
CA GLY A 432 -10.08 21.07 -36.86
C GLY A 432 -9.87 19.60 -36.51
N SER A 433 -10.94 18.78 -36.52
CA SER A 433 -10.82 17.35 -36.26
C SER A 433 -10.02 16.62 -37.35
N VAL A 434 -10.21 17.00 -38.61
CA VAL A 434 -9.43 16.46 -39.74
C VAL A 434 -7.98 16.92 -39.67
N ALA A 435 -7.73 18.20 -39.35
CA ALA A 435 -6.40 18.75 -39.22
C ALA A 435 -5.59 18.05 -38.12
N LEU A 436 -6.16 17.90 -36.91
CA LEU A 436 -5.49 17.19 -35.82
C LEU A 436 -5.25 15.72 -36.16
N ARG A 437 -6.25 15.02 -36.71
CA ARG A 437 -6.09 13.62 -37.13
C ARG A 437 -4.97 13.47 -38.15
N ASN A 438 -4.89 14.36 -39.13
CA ASN A 438 -3.84 14.32 -40.16
C ASN A 438 -2.45 14.61 -39.58
N TRP A 439 -2.35 15.54 -38.63
CA TRP A 439 -1.09 15.78 -37.91
C TRP A 439 -0.64 14.53 -37.13
N ILE A 440 -1.55 13.87 -36.40
CA ILE A 440 -1.26 12.60 -35.69
C ILE A 440 -0.82 11.53 -36.69
N LYS A 441 -1.56 11.40 -37.80
CA LYS A 441 -1.27 10.42 -38.85
C LYS A 441 0.12 10.62 -39.42
N ASN A 442 0.51 11.86 -39.70
CA ASN A 442 1.84 12.19 -40.17
C ASN A 442 2.91 11.85 -39.13
N ALA A 443 2.69 12.18 -37.85
CA ALA A 443 3.63 11.85 -36.79
C ALA A 443 3.87 10.34 -36.66
N VAL A 444 2.81 9.52 -36.76
CA VAL A 444 2.93 8.06 -36.79
C VAL A 444 3.65 7.59 -38.05
N ALA A 445 3.26 8.08 -39.23
CA ALA A 445 3.84 7.68 -40.51
C ALA A 445 5.33 8.02 -40.65
N THR A 446 5.78 9.11 -40.03
CA THR A 446 7.20 9.50 -40.04
C THR A 446 7.97 8.95 -38.85
N ASN A 447 7.35 8.11 -38.01
CA ASN A 447 7.93 7.58 -36.77
C ASN A 447 8.56 8.70 -35.91
N LYS A 448 7.80 9.77 -35.66
CA LYS A 448 8.26 10.92 -34.87
C LYS A 448 8.72 10.45 -33.49
N PRO A 449 9.89 10.89 -32.99
CA PRO A 449 10.31 10.62 -31.62
C PRO A 449 9.24 11.01 -30.61
N TYR A 450 9.02 10.16 -29.61
CA TYR A 450 7.92 10.35 -28.65
C TYR A 450 8.07 11.65 -27.83
N ASP A 451 9.31 12.01 -27.49
CA ASP A 451 9.63 13.25 -26.80
C ASP A 451 9.28 14.49 -27.63
N GLU A 452 9.60 14.50 -28.94
CA GLU A 452 9.19 15.56 -29.85
C GLU A 452 7.66 15.62 -30.01
N PHE A 453 7.00 14.47 -30.15
CA PHE A 453 5.55 14.38 -30.25
C PHE A 453 4.85 14.95 -29.00
N ALA A 454 5.30 14.56 -27.81
CA ALA A 454 4.76 15.06 -26.55
C ALA A 454 5.05 16.55 -26.37
N TYR A 455 6.27 17.00 -26.67
CA TYR A 455 6.67 18.40 -26.59
C TYR A 455 5.79 19.29 -27.47
N GLU A 456 5.63 18.93 -28.75
CA GLU A 456 4.81 19.71 -29.70
C GLU A 456 3.36 19.87 -29.23
N ILE A 457 2.79 18.86 -28.56
CA ILE A 457 1.44 18.92 -27.99
C ILE A 457 1.41 19.81 -26.75
N ILE A 458 2.29 19.55 -25.78
CA ILE A 458 2.29 20.22 -24.47
C ILE A 458 2.67 21.71 -24.58
N THR A 459 3.44 22.10 -25.60
CA THR A 459 3.79 23.51 -25.83
C THR A 459 2.95 24.17 -26.92
N ALA A 460 1.94 23.47 -27.45
CA ALA A 460 1.14 23.98 -28.56
C ALA A 460 0.39 25.26 -28.19
N SER A 461 0.33 26.22 -29.12
CA SER A 461 -0.40 27.47 -28.95
C SER A 461 -0.91 28.00 -30.29
N GLY A 462 -1.84 28.95 -30.25
CA GLY A 462 -2.39 29.61 -31.45
C GLY A 462 -3.53 28.86 -32.13
N SER A 463 -3.63 28.99 -33.46
CA SER A 463 -4.73 28.46 -34.26
C SER A 463 -4.76 26.94 -34.27
N THR A 464 -5.92 26.33 -33.98
CA THR A 464 -6.10 24.87 -34.00
C THR A 464 -6.15 24.27 -35.41
N ILE A 465 -6.05 25.10 -36.45
CA ILE A 465 -6.03 24.67 -37.85
C ILE A 465 -4.60 24.79 -38.38
N GLU A 466 -3.95 25.93 -38.16
CA GLU A 466 -2.56 26.17 -38.60
C GLU A 466 -1.54 25.43 -37.71
N ASN A 467 -1.86 25.27 -36.42
CA ASN A 467 -1.12 24.47 -35.46
C ASN A 467 -2.05 23.41 -34.82
N PRO A 468 -2.33 22.29 -35.52
CA PRO A 468 -3.31 21.31 -35.07
C PRO A 468 -3.13 20.77 -33.64
N PRO A 469 -1.90 20.54 -33.12
CA PRO A 469 -1.66 20.17 -31.72
C PRO A 469 -2.35 21.06 -30.67
N ALA A 470 -2.55 22.36 -30.96
CA ALA A 470 -3.24 23.29 -30.07
C ALA A 470 -4.70 22.88 -29.79
N SER A 471 -5.27 21.99 -30.60
CA SER A 471 -6.58 21.38 -30.40
C SER A 471 -6.70 20.61 -29.08
N TYR A 472 -5.59 20.10 -28.54
CA TYR A 472 -5.57 19.37 -27.26
C TYR A 472 -6.20 20.20 -26.12
N TYR A 473 -5.93 21.50 -26.09
CA TYR A 473 -6.44 22.47 -25.10
C TYR A 473 -7.87 22.94 -25.38
N LYS A 474 -8.47 22.57 -26.52
CA LYS A 474 -9.80 23.03 -26.92
C LYS A 474 -10.92 22.11 -26.42
N VAL A 475 -10.62 20.83 -26.21
CA VAL A 475 -11.55 19.80 -25.76
C VAL A 475 -11.75 19.85 -24.24
N LEU A 476 -10.65 19.88 -23.48
CA LEU A 476 -10.64 20.10 -22.03
C LEU A 476 -10.12 21.51 -21.74
N ARG A 477 -11.02 22.39 -21.28
CA ARG A 477 -10.72 23.83 -21.06
C ARG A 477 -10.61 24.21 -19.58
N GLU A 478 -11.11 23.37 -18.70
CA GLU A 478 -10.98 23.59 -17.26
C GLU A 478 -9.54 23.20 -16.86
N PRO A 479 -8.76 24.12 -16.24
CA PRO A 479 -7.34 23.88 -15.99
C PRO A 479 -7.05 22.60 -15.20
N ASP A 480 -7.93 22.28 -14.25
CA ASP A 480 -7.82 21.09 -13.41
C ASP A 480 -8.05 19.80 -14.21
N LEU A 481 -9.07 19.73 -15.06
CA LEU A 481 -9.33 18.58 -15.93
C LEU A 481 -8.23 18.38 -16.98
N LEU A 482 -7.68 19.48 -17.50
CA LEU A 482 -6.59 19.45 -18.46
C LEU A 482 -5.29 18.93 -17.83
N MET A 483 -4.96 19.39 -16.62
CA MET A 483 -3.82 18.89 -15.86
C MET A 483 -3.97 17.41 -15.52
N GLU A 484 -5.14 16.97 -15.06
CA GLU A 484 -5.43 15.55 -14.79
C GLU A 484 -5.25 14.69 -16.05
N ASN A 485 -5.78 15.13 -17.20
CA ASN A 485 -5.62 14.40 -18.46
C ASN A 485 -4.17 14.35 -18.92
N THR A 486 -3.44 15.46 -18.80
CA THR A 486 -2.04 15.56 -19.23
C THR A 486 -1.11 14.69 -18.39
N THR A 487 -1.27 14.73 -17.06
CA THR A 487 -0.49 13.90 -16.14
C THR A 487 -0.78 12.41 -16.32
N HIS A 488 -2.05 12.04 -16.57
CA HIS A 488 -2.40 10.66 -16.84
C HIS A 488 -1.83 10.18 -18.19
N LEU A 489 -1.99 10.98 -19.25
CA LEU A 489 -1.62 10.59 -20.61
C LEU A 489 -0.10 10.52 -20.81
N PHE A 490 0.65 11.52 -20.32
CA PHE A 490 2.08 11.64 -20.61
C PHE A 490 2.99 11.20 -19.46
N LEU A 491 2.51 11.22 -18.21
CA LEU A 491 3.32 10.86 -17.05
C LEU A 491 2.89 9.54 -16.39
N ALA A 492 1.75 8.97 -16.81
CA ALA A 492 1.12 7.82 -16.16
C ALA A 492 0.84 8.04 -14.66
N VAL A 493 0.59 9.30 -14.25
CA VAL A 493 0.29 9.70 -12.87
C VAL A 493 -1.18 10.12 -12.76
N ARG A 494 -1.88 9.65 -11.73
CA ARG A 494 -3.28 10.01 -11.48
C ARG A 494 -3.40 11.06 -10.37
N PHE A 495 -3.58 12.32 -10.77
CA PHE A 495 -3.73 13.43 -9.83
C PHE A 495 -5.16 13.60 -9.26
N ASN A 496 -6.17 12.91 -9.78
CA ASN A 496 -7.58 13.14 -9.40
C ASN A 496 -7.85 13.00 -7.89
N CYS A 497 -7.14 12.12 -7.19
CA CYS A 497 -7.26 11.97 -5.73
C CYS A 497 -6.75 13.22 -4.99
N ASN A 498 -5.74 13.89 -5.54
CA ASN A 498 -5.11 15.07 -4.95
C ASN A 498 -6.02 16.30 -4.88
N LYS A 499 -7.11 16.31 -5.65
CA LYS A 499 -8.08 17.41 -5.66
C LYS A 499 -8.64 17.71 -4.27
N CYS A 500 -8.85 16.68 -3.44
CA CYS A 500 -9.48 16.83 -2.13
C CYS A 500 -8.51 16.68 -0.94
N HIS A 501 -7.40 15.97 -1.11
CA HIS A 501 -6.42 15.63 -0.07
C HIS A 501 -5.15 15.07 -0.74
N ASP A 502 -4.01 14.96 -0.05
CA ASP A 502 -2.80 14.34 -0.60
C ASP A 502 -3.01 12.91 -1.12
N HIS A 503 -2.22 12.47 -2.11
CA HIS A 503 -2.45 11.19 -2.77
C HIS A 503 -2.28 10.05 -1.75
N PRO A 504 -3.23 9.09 -1.68
CA PRO A 504 -3.20 8.07 -0.64
C PRO A 504 -2.05 7.06 -0.77
N PHE A 505 -1.47 6.93 -1.98
CA PHE A 505 -0.47 5.91 -2.34
C PHE A 505 0.70 6.45 -3.17
N GLU A 506 0.82 7.76 -3.30
CA GLU A 506 1.90 8.40 -4.08
C GLU A 506 2.37 9.65 -3.34
N ARG A 507 3.55 10.15 -3.72
CA ARG A 507 4.20 11.30 -3.08
C ARG A 507 3.56 12.66 -3.39
N TRP A 508 2.50 12.70 -4.18
CA TRP A 508 1.91 13.95 -4.65
C TRP A 508 0.99 14.55 -3.60
N THR A 509 1.05 15.87 -3.44
CA THR A 509 0.24 16.65 -2.48
C THR A 509 -0.93 17.34 -3.16
N GLN A 510 -1.92 17.77 -2.38
CA GLN A 510 -3.02 18.61 -2.86
C GLN A 510 -2.50 19.97 -3.36
N ASP A 511 -1.51 20.55 -2.70
CA ASP A 511 -0.90 21.80 -3.16
C ASP A 511 -0.26 21.62 -4.54
N GLN A 512 0.46 20.53 -4.77
CA GLN A 512 1.04 20.23 -6.08
C GLN A 512 -0.03 20.05 -7.18
N TYR A 513 -1.19 19.49 -6.85
CA TYR A 513 -2.32 19.43 -7.78
C TYR A 513 -2.73 20.83 -8.24
N TYR A 514 -2.95 21.75 -7.30
CA TYR A 514 -3.40 23.11 -7.63
C TYR A 514 -2.29 23.98 -8.23
N HIS A 515 -1.03 23.77 -7.82
CA HIS A 515 0.12 24.43 -8.44
C HIS A 515 0.26 24.03 -9.91
N LEU A 516 0.16 22.73 -10.21
CA LEU A 516 0.29 22.26 -11.59
C LEU A 516 -0.89 22.69 -12.45
N ALA A 517 -2.11 22.67 -11.90
CA ALA A 517 -3.32 23.13 -12.60
C ALA A 517 -3.38 24.65 -12.80
N ALA A 518 -2.53 25.43 -12.14
CA ALA A 518 -2.48 26.88 -12.32
C ALA A 518 -1.71 27.31 -13.59
N TYR A 519 -0.96 26.38 -14.20
CA TYR A 519 -0.28 26.55 -15.49
C TYR A 519 -1.11 25.91 -16.60
#